data_AF-A0A4R7D5T1-F1
#
_entry.id   AF-A0A4R7D5T1-F1
#
_cell.length_a   1.000
_cell.length_b   1.000
_cell.length_c   1.000
_cell.angle_alpha   90.00
_cell.angle_beta   90.00
_cell.angle_gamma   90.00
#
_symmetry.space_group_name_H-M   'P 1'
#
loop_
_entity.id
_entity.type
_entity.pdbx_description
1 polymer ?
#
loop_
_entity_poly.entity_id
_entity_poly.type
_entity_poly.pdbx_seq_one_letter_code
_entity_poly.pdbx_strand_id
1 'polypeptide(L)'
;MKKRDVTLYGLLAIISILAIYFGIKSSTLQNEIGESSKAKEELDVLVTGNKELVAIDSVLMKGDYNKAIEFYNTTLENHEELNSVIPLRIALAQKLMQNDIKRSSEKVNEAISIDSIAIAPISQSEIRSIDSLNFALEKARVQLSNMRKQLNNKSFGEYLSFTSKKGTALHYVGQVKNNKANGAGIAVLETGSRYEGEWKDNLREGNGTFYWADGEYYIGSYKDDMRNGEGTYFWPNGEKYKGQWKNDKRNGKGIFHKKDGSVISGIWENDKLKEADKLNKK
;
A
#
# COMPACT_ATOMS: atom_id res chain seq x y z
N MET A 1 73.65 23.08 7.97
CA MET A 1 72.43 22.52 7.36
C MET A 1 71.61 23.65 6.78
N LYS A 2 71.30 23.60 5.49
CA LYS A 2 70.92 24.77 4.68
C LYS A 2 69.41 24.99 4.74
N LYS A 3 68.92 26.24 4.72
CA LYS A 3 67.49 26.62 4.70
C LYS A 3 66.65 25.84 3.65
N ARG A 4 67.28 25.37 2.56
CA ARG A 4 66.67 24.51 1.53
C ARG A 4 66.22 23.14 2.04
N ASP A 5 66.91 22.57 3.01
CA ASP A 5 66.59 21.24 3.56
C ASP A 5 65.31 21.34 4.41
N VAL A 6 65.18 22.41 5.21
CA VAL A 6 63.98 22.66 6.05
C VAL A 6 62.73 22.89 5.20
N THR A 7 62.83 23.63 4.08
CA THR A 7 61.71 23.81 3.15
C THR A 7 61.31 22.52 2.44
N LEU A 8 62.27 21.64 2.15
CA LEU A 8 62.01 20.35 1.51
C LEU A 8 61.31 19.38 2.48
N TYR A 9 61.76 19.31 3.73
CA TYR A 9 61.09 18.51 4.77
C TYR A 9 59.69 19.04 5.09
N GLY A 10 59.49 20.36 5.11
CA GLY A 10 58.16 20.97 5.24
C GLY A 10 57.22 20.62 4.09
N LEU A 11 57.70 20.65 2.85
CA LEU A 11 56.92 20.25 1.67
C LEU A 11 56.57 18.76 1.71
N LEU A 12 57.51 17.90 2.08
CA LEU A 12 57.28 16.45 2.23
C LEU A 12 56.27 16.14 3.34
N ALA A 13 56.29 16.87 4.45
CA ALA A 13 55.30 16.73 5.52
C ALA A 13 53.90 17.15 5.08
N ILE A 14 53.78 18.21 4.26
CA ILE A 14 52.49 18.62 3.70
C ILE A 14 51.98 17.56 2.70
N ILE A 15 52.85 17.02 1.84
CA ILE A 15 52.50 15.96 0.89
C ILE A 15 52.03 14.70 1.62
N SER A 16 52.70 14.30 2.70
CA SER A 16 52.29 13.12 3.48
C SER A 16 50.96 13.34 4.21
N ILE A 17 50.72 14.52 4.80
CA ILE A 17 49.42 14.87 5.40
C ILE A 17 48.31 14.85 4.35
N LEU A 18 48.56 15.41 3.16
CA LEU A 18 47.61 15.38 2.04
C LEU A 18 47.33 13.94 1.59
N ALA A 19 48.36 13.10 1.47
CA ALA A 19 48.20 11.70 1.09
C ALA A 19 47.35 10.93 2.12
N ILE A 20 47.57 11.17 3.42
CA ILE A 20 46.76 10.59 4.50
C ILE A 20 45.31 11.09 4.41
N TYR A 21 45.11 12.41 4.24
CA TYR A 21 43.78 13.00 4.10
C TYR A 21 43.02 12.42 2.90
N PHE A 22 43.65 12.33 1.72
CA PHE A 22 43.04 11.74 0.54
C PHE A 22 42.79 10.24 0.70
N GLY A 23 43.67 9.51 1.38
CA GLY A 23 43.47 8.08 1.70
C GLY A 23 42.24 7.87 2.59
N ILE A 24 42.10 8.65 3.67
CA ILE A 24 40.94 8.62 4.57
C ILE A 24 39.67 9.01 3.82
N LYS A 25 39.72 10.09 3.02
CA LYS A 25 38.57 10.56 2.24
C LYS A 25 38.14 9.54 1.18
N SER A 26 39.11 8.89 0.53
CA SER A 26 38.84 7.85 -0.45
C SER A 26 38.20 6.63 0.21
N SER A 27 38.67 6.20 1.38
CA SER A 27 38.07 5.05 2.08
C SER A 27 36.66 5.36 2.57
N THR A 28 36.41 6.57 3.08
CA THR A 28 35.04 7.00 3.46
C THR A 28 34.10 7.02 2.26
N LEU A 29 34.53 7.58 1.13
CA LEU A 29 33.73 7.57 -0.10
C LEU A 29 33.43 6.16 -0.61
N GLN A 30 34.40 5.23 -0.54
CA GLN A 30 34.16 3.84 -0.93
C GLN A 30 33.15 3.15 0.00
N ASN A 31 33.19 3.44 1.30
CA ASN A 31 32.20 2.93 2.24
C ASN A 31 30.81 3.49 1.94
N GLU A 32 30.67 4.80 1.71
CA GLU A 32 29.41 5.44 1.34
C GLU A 32 28.83 4.87 0.03
N ILE A 33 29.68 4.65 -0.98
CA ILE A 33 29.28 4.02 -2.25
C ILE A 33 28.79 2.59 -2.01
N GLY A 34 29.49 1.83 -1.15
CA GLY A 34 29.10 0.47 -0.78
C GLY A 34 27.74 0.42 -0.09
N GLU A 35 27.52 1.31 0.89
CA GLU A 35 26.24 1.45 1.60
C GLU A 35 25.11 1.86 0.64
N SER A 36 25.34 2.87 -0.19
CA SER A 36 24.35 3.31 -1.18
C SER A 36 24.04 2.23 -2.22
N SER A 37 25.01 1.39 -2.58
CA SER A 37 24.80 0.31 -3.55
C SER A 37 23.93 -0.80 -2.95
N LYS A 38 24.18 -1.18 -1.68
CA LYS A 38 23.32 -2.13 -0.95
C LYS A 38 21.89 -1.61 -0.80
N ALA A 39 21.74 -0.35 -0.38
CA ALA A 39 20.41 0.26 -0.26
C ALA A 39 19.66 0.31 -1.60
N LYS A 40 20.38 0.49 -2.71
CA LYS A 40 19.79 0.44 -4.05
C LYS A 40 19.33 -0.97 -4.42
N GLU A 41 20.09 -1.99 -4.07
CA GLU A 41 19.75 -3.40 -4.32
C GLU A 41 18.49 -3.81 -3.53
N GLU A 42 18.44 -3.48 -2.23
CA GLU A 42 17.25 -3.69 -1.39
C GLU A 42 16.01 -2.98 -1.97
N LEU A 43 16.20 -1.74 -2.44
CA LEU A 43 15.12 -0.97 -3.07
C LEU A 43 14.65 -1.62 -4.39
N ASP A 44 15.56 -2.19 -5.19
CA ASP A 44 15.22 -2.82 -6.47
C ASP A 44 14.41 -4.11 -6.28
N VAL A 45 14.76 -4.90 -5.25
CA VAL A 45 13.99 -6.08 -4.82
C VAL A 45 12.57 -5.66 -4.41
N LEU A 46 12.45 -4.65 -3.54
CA LEU A 46 11.16 -4.15 -3.09
C LEU A 46 10.31 -3.57 -4.24
N VAL A 47 10.93 -2.86 -5.18
CA VAL A 47 10.25 -2.31 -6.36
C VAL A 47 9.75 -3.43 -7.27
N THR A 48 10.55 -4.48 -7.46
CA THR A 48 10.17 -5.63 -8.29
C THR A 48 8.98 -6.37 -7.68
N GLY A 49 9.04 -6.70 -6.40
CA GLY A 49 7.92 -7.35 -5.70
C GLY A 49 6.64 -6.50 -5.74
N ASN A 50 6.73 -5.17 -5.54
CA ASN A 50 5.56 -4.29 -5.65
C ASN A 50 4.98 -4.22 -7.07
N LYS A 51 5.79 -4.31 -8.12
CA LYS A 51 5.30 -4.39 -9.50
C LYS A 51 4.51 -5.68 -9.76
N GLU A 52 4.99 -6.81 -9.23
CA GLU A 52 4.26 -8.08 -9.32
C GLU A 52 2.91 -7.99 -8.61
N LEU A 53 2.87 -7.38 -7.42
CA LEU A 53 1.62 -7.18 -6.68
C LEU A 53 0.59 -6.38 -7.48
N VAL A 54 1.01 -5.32 -8.19
CA VAL A 54 0.09 -4.54 -9.05
C VAL A 54 -0.53 -5.39 -10.17
N ALA A 55 0.23 -6.33 -10.74
CA ALA A 55 -0.30 -7.26 -11.74
C ALA A 55 -1.32 -8.23 -11.12
N ILE A 56 -1.06 -8.72 -9.91
CA ILE A 56 -1.99 -9.61 -9.18
C ILE A 56 -3.25 -8.85 -8.76
N ASP A 57 -3.11 -7.60 -8.30
CA ASP A 57 -4.23 -6.72 -7.98
C ASP A 57 -5.15 -6.55 -9.19
N SER A 58 -4.61 -6.51 -10.41
CA SER A 58 -5.41 -6.46 -11.63
C SER A 58 -6.21 -7.74 -11.88
N VAL A 59 -5.72 -8.91 -11.45
CA VAL A 59 -6.46 -10.18 -11.48
C VAL A 59 -7.58 -10.15 -10.44
N LEU A 60 -7.27 -9.66 -9.24
CA LEU A 60 -8.24 -9.46 -8.17
C LEU A 60 -9.41 -8.57 -8.62
N MET A 61 -9.11 -7.44 -9.27
CA MET A 61 -10.12 -6.51 -9.78
C MET A 61 -11.01 -7.09 -10.89
N LYS A 62 -10.53 -8.11 -11.61
CA LYS A 62 -11.33 -8.81 -12.64
C LYS A 62 -12.26 -9.86 -12.05
N GLY A 63 -12.24 -10.06 -10.74
CA GLY A 63 -13.08 -11.02 -10.02
C GLY A 63 -12.54 -12.45 -9.98
N ASP A 64 -11.31 -12.68 -10.47
CA ASP A 64 -10.66 -14.00 -10.40
C ASP A 64 -9.95 -14.15 -9.04
N TYR A 65 -10.75 -14.21 -7.97
CA TYR A 65 -10.26 -14.16 -6.59
C TYR A 65 -9.37 -15.34 -6.23
N ASN A 66 -9.69 -16.55 -6.70
CA ASN A 66 -8.90 -17.75 -6.42
C ASN A 66 -7.50 -17.64 -7.01
N LYS A 67 -7.41 -17.21 -8.27
CA LYS A 67 -6.12 -17.01 -8.94
C LYS A 67 -5.31 -15.88 -8.31
N ALA A 68 -5.98 -14.80 -7.91
CA ALA A 68 -5.30 -13.72 -7.18
C ALA A 68 -4.72 -14.22 -5.85
N ILE A 69 -5.48 -14.99 -5.06
CA ILE A 69 -5.01 -15.58 -3.80
C ILE A 69 -3.83 -16.52 -4.03
N GLU A 70 -3.89 -17.38 -5.05
CA GLU A 70 -2.78 -18.26 -5.43
C GLU A 70 -1.51 -17.47 -5.72
N PHE A 71 -1.60 -16.46 -6.60
CA PHE A 71 -0.45 -15.62 -6.92
C PHE A 71 0.10 -14.85 -5.72
N TYR A 72 -0.76 -14.32 -4.85
CA TYR A 72 -0.29 -13.67 -3.63
C TYR A 72 0.49 -14.62 -2.72
N ASN A 73 0.03 -15.87 -2.55
CA ASN A 73 0.76 -16.85 -1.76
C ASN A 73 2.13 -17.17 -2.38
N THR A 74 2.19 -17.35 -3.71
CA THR A 74 3.46 -17.58 -4.41
C THR A 74 4.42 -16.38 -4.27
N THR A 75 3.92 -15.15 -4.40
CA THR A 75 4.76 -13.96 -4.20
C THR A 75 5.22 -13.85 -2.74
N LEU A 76 4.40 -14.22 -1.76
CA LEU A 76 4.76 -14.22 -0.34
C LEU A 76 5.95 -15.13 -0.03
N GLU A 77 6.00 -16.30 -0.67
CA GLU A 77 7.11 -17.25 -0.53
C GLU A 77 8.43 -16.71 -1.09
N ASN A 78 8.37 -15.81 -2.09
CA ASN A 78 9.54 -15.26 -2.77
C ASN A 78 9.98 -13.88 -2.27
N HIS A 79 9.10 -13.16 -1.54
CA HIS A 79 9.31 -11.77 -1.12
C HIS A 79 8.95 -11.56 0.37
N GLU A 80 9.85 -11.98 1.27
CA GLU A 80 9.65 -11.84 2.73
C GLU A 80 9.47 -10.37 3.17
N GLU A 81 10.04 -9.41 2.45
CA GLU A 81 9.88 -7.97 2.70
C GLU A 81 8.44 -7.48 2.55
N LEU A 82 7.58 -8.25 1.86
CA LEU A 82 6.17 -7.92 1.62
C LEU A 82 5.21 -8.59 2.63
N ASN A 83 5.73 -9.25 3.66
CA ASN A 83 4.98 -9.93 4.72
C ASN A 83 3.95 -9.05 5.45
N SER A 84 4.10 -7.73 5.44
CA SER A 84 3.14 -6.82 6.05
C SER A 84 1.91 -6.53 5.16
N VAL A 85 2.05 -6.68 3.84
CA VAL A 85 1.08 -6.17 2.86
C VAL A 85 0.32 -7.28 2.16
N ILE A 86 0.99 -8.37 1.77
CA ILE A 86 0.37 -9.50 1.08
C ILE A 86 -0.76 -10.14 1.90
N PRO A 87 -0.58 -10.39 3.21
CA PRO A 87 -1.67 -10.78 4.08
C PRO A 87 -2.97 -10.00 3.89
N LEU A 88 -2.90 -8.67 3.98
CA LEU A 88 -4.08 -7.81 3.87
C LEU A 88 -4.77 -7.97 2.51
N ARG A 89 -4.01 -8.17 1.42
CA ARG A 89 -4.55 -8.44 0.09
C ARG A 89 -5.26 -9.79 0.01
N ILE A 90 -4.69 -10.85 0.58
CA ILE A 90 -5.32 -12.18 0.63
C ILE A 90 -6.64 -12.10 1.41
N ALA A 91 -6.65 -11.44 2.58
CA ALA A 91 -7.87 -11.26 3.36
C ALA A 91 -8.93 -10.47 2.58
N LEU A 92 -8.53 -9.40 1.88
CA LEU A 92 -9.44 -8.64 1.02
C LEU A 92 -10.04 -9.53 -0.08
N ALA A 93 -9.21 -10.30 -0.78
CA ALA A 93 -9.66 -11.21 -1.83
C ALA A 93 -10.66 -12.25 -1.34
N GLN A 94 -10.39 -12.86 -0.17
CA GLN A 94 -11.30 -13.80 0.46
C GLN A 94 -12.65 -13.17 0.82
N LYS A 95 -12.64 -11.91 1.30
CA LYS A 95 -13.87 -11.17 1.64
C LYS A 95 -14.68 -10.79 0.42
N LEU A 96 -14.03 -10.34 -0.65
CA LEU A 96 -14.69 -10.04 -1.93
C LEU A 96 -15.35 -11.29 -2.52
N MET A 97 -14.63 -12.41 -2.54
CA MET A 97 -15.16 -13.70 -2.98
C MET A 97 -16.40 -14.14 -2.19
N GLN A 98 -16.38 -14.03 -0.85
CA GLN A 98 -17.52 -14.38 0.00
C GLN A 98 -18.75 -13.50 -0.29
N ASN A 99 -18.54 -12.20 -0.51
CA ASN A 99 -19.61 -11.27 -0.83
C ASN A 99 -20.23 -11.55 -2.20
N ASP A 100 -19.42 -11.87 -3.21
CA ASP A 100 -19.92 -12.22 -4.54
C ASP A 100 -20.70 -13.53 -4.54
N ILE A 101 -20.24 -14.54 -3.79
CA ILE A 101 -20.99 -15.79 -3.59
C ILE A 101 -22.35 -15.49 -2.95
N LYS A 102 -22.38 -14.67 -1.87
CA LYS A 102 -23.63 -14.29 -1.21
C LYS A 102 -24.59 -13.54 -2.14
N ARG A 103 -24.08 -12.60 -2.94
CA ARG A 103 -24.87 -11.85 -3.92
C ARG A 103 -25.43 -12.77 -5.02
N SER A 104 -24.66 -13.78 -5.43
CA SER A 104 -25.13 -14.78 -6.39
C SER A 104 -26.22 -15.68 -5.80
N SER A 105 -26.12 -16.09 -4.52
CA SER A 105 -27.15 -16.92 -3.88
C SER A 105 -28.42 -16.15 -3.55
N GLU A 106 -28.33 -14.86 -3.19
CA GLU A 106 -29.49 -13.99 -2.99
C GLU A 106 -30.27 -13.76 -4.29
N LYS A 107 -29.57 -13.61 -5.43
CA LYS A 107 -30.21 -13.54 -6.75
C LYS A 107 -30.90 -14.84 -7.19
N VAL A 108 -30.45 -16.00 -6.70
CA VAL A 108 -31.08 -17.30 -6.99
C VAL A 108 -32.32 -17.52 -6.11
N ASN A 109 -32.31 -17.02 -4.87
CA ASN A 109 -33.43 -17.18 -3.93
C ASN A 109 -34.65 -16.28 -4.23
N GLU A 110 -34.53 -15.29 -5.12
CA GLU A 110 -35.69 -14.53 -5.64
C GLU A 110 -36.44 -15.26 -6.77
N ALA A 111 -35.99 -16.44 -7.22
CA ALA A 111 -36.61 -17.22 -8.29
C ALA A 111 -37.34 -18.49 -7.83
N ILE A 112 -37.57 -18.68 -6.52
CA ILE A 112 -38.26 -19.86 -5.99
C ILE A 112 -39.31 -19.43 -4.97
N SER A 113 -40.56 -19.26 -5.42
CA SER A 113 -41.73 -19.41 -4.55
C SER A 113 -42.13 -20.89 -4.54
N ILE A 114 -41.80 -21.61 -3.46
CA ILE A 114 -42.40 -22.93 -3.21
C ILE A 114 -43.64 -22.71 -2.36
N ASP A 115 -44.78 -23.04 -2.96
CA ASP A 115 -46.08 -23.08 -2.32
C ASP A 115 -46.07 -23.99 -1.08
N SER A 116 -46.76 -23.50 -0.07
CA SER A 116 -47.02 -24.11 1.22
C SER A 116 -47.77 -25.44 1.08
N ILE A 117 -47.16 -26.52 1.56
CA ILE A 117 -47.86 -27.78 1.84
C ILE A 117 -48.20 -27.82 3.34
N ALA A 118 -49.47 -28.08 3.63
CA ALA A 118 -50.00 -28.26 4.98
C ALA A 118 -49.34 -29.46 5.67
N ILE A 119 -48.84 -29.24 6.89
CA ILE A 119 -48.22 -30.30 7.72
C ILE A 119 -49.25 -30.76 8.77
N ALA A 120 -49.62 -32.04 8.67
CA ALA A 120 -50.40 -32.79 9.67
C ALA A 120 -49.60 -32.93 10.99
N PRO A 121 -50.24 -33.16 12.14
CA PRO A 121 -49.56 -33.08 13.43
C PRO A 121 -48.57 -34.24 13.61
N ILE A 122 -47.29 -33.90 13.76
CA ILE A 122 -46.19 -34.83 13.96
C ILE A 122 -45.92 -35.05 15.45
N SER A 123 -45.62 -36.29 15.83
CA SER A 123 -45.45 -36.74 17.21
C SER A 123 -44.23 -36.12 17.91
N GLN A 124 -44.34 -35.92 19.23
CA GLN A 124 -43.39 -35.21 20.10
C GLN A 124 -41.95 -35.78 20.15
N SER A 125 -41.65 -36.91 19.50
CA SER A 125 -40.31 -37.50 19.47
C SER A 125 -39.37 -36.88 18.44
N GLU A 126 -39.89 -36.33 17.32
CA GLU A 126 -39.08 -35.72 16.24
C GLU A 126 -38.71 -34.26 16.53
N ILE A 127 -39.46 -33.59 17.42
CA ILE A 127 -39.18 -32.21 17.85
C ILE A 127 -37.88 -32.14 18.67
N ARG A 128 -37.58 -33.17 19.48
CA ARG A 128 -36.38 -33.20 20.34
C ARG A 128 -35.07 -33.40 19.57
N SER A 129 -35.09 -34.11 18.45
CA SER A 129 -33.91 -34.25 17.57
C SER A 129 -33.65 -32.97 16.77
N ILE A 130 -34.71 -32.28 16.32
CA ILE A 130 -34.62 -30.98 15.64
C ILE A 130 -34.10 -29.90 16.59
N ASP A 131 -34.59 -29.85 17.83
CA ASP A 131 -34.13 -28.87 18.83
C ASP A 131 -32.67 -29.08 19.22
N SER A 132 -32.22 -30.34 19.33
CA SER A 132 -30.81 -30.65 19.61
C SER A 132 -29.88 -30.36 18.43
N LEU A 133 -30.34 -30.53 17.19
CA LEU A 133 -29.62 -30.11 15.98
C LEU A 133 -29.54 -28.57 15.87
N ASN A 134 -30.64 -27.87 16.15
CA ASN A 134 -30.67 -26.40 16.20
C ASN A 134 -29.73 -25.87 17.28
N PHE A 135 -29.73 -26.50 18.46
CA PHE A 135 -28.82 -26.15 19.53
C PHE A 135 -27.35 -26.41 19.16
N ALA A 136 -27.04 -27.54 18.52
CA ALA A 136 -25.71 -27.84 18.01
C ALA A 136 -25.27 -26.84 16.93
N LEU A 137 -26.19 -26.42 16.06
CA LEU A 137 -25.96 -25.41 15.03
C LEU A 137 -25.69 -24.03 15.64
N GLU A 138 -26.48 -23.60 16.63
CA GLU A 138 -26.25 -22.34 17.34
C GLU A 138 -24.93 -22.36 18.11
N LYS A 139 -24.61 -23.49 18.76
CA LYS A 139 -23.31 -23.66 19.42
C LYS A 139 -22.15 -23.58 18.43
N ALA A 140 -22.27 -24.21 17.27
CA ALA A 140 -21.29 -24.12 16.19
C ALA A 140 -21.17 -22.69 15.64
N ARG A 141 -22.28 -21.96 15.48
CA ARG A 141 -22.29 -20.53 15.08
C ARG A 141 -21.56 -19.66 16.09
N VAL A 142 -21.81 -19.85 17.38
CA VAL A 142 -21.13 -19.11 18.46
C VAL A 142 -19.65 -19.45 18.53
N GLN A 143 -19.28 -20.73 18.41
CA GLN A 143 -17.87 -21.15 18.34
C GLN A 143 -17.18 -20.57 17.11
N LEU A 144 -17.82 -20.59 15.94
CA LEU A 144 -17.32 -19.94 14.72
C LEU A 144 -17.17 -18.44 14.89
N SER A 145 -18.10 -17.76 15.57
CA SER A 145 -18.02 -16.33 15.86
C SER A 145 -16.84 -16.01 16.79
N ASN A 146 -16.64 -16.82 17.83
CA ASN A 146 -15.53 -16.66 18.77
C ASN A 146 -14.18 -17.01 18.12
N MET A 147 -14.12 -18.07 17.31
CA MET A 147 -12.93 -18.39 16.50
C MET A 147 -12.65 -17.31 15.46
N ARG A 148 -13.68 -16.72 14.82
CA ARG A 148 -13.52 -15.55 13.95
C ARG A 148 -12.99 -14.34 14.71
N LYS A 149 -13.47 -14.06 15.92
CA LYS A 149 -12.92 -13.00 16.77
C LYS A 149 -11.46 -13.26 17.16
N GLN A 150 -11.12 -14.51 17.47
CA GLN A 150 -9.76 -14.92 17.80
C GLN A 150 -8.83 -14.90 16.59
N LEU A 151 -9.33 -15.27 15.40
CA LEU A 151 -8.65 -15.13 14.12
C LEU A 151 -8.47 -13.65 13.77
N ASN A 152 -9.50 -12.81 13.87
CA ASN A 152 -9.39 -11.36 13.65
C ASN A 152 -8.34 -10.71 14.57
N ASN A 153 -8.20 -11.17 15.82
CA ASN A 153 -7.16 -10.68 16.73
C ASN A 153 -5.75 -11.20 16.41
N LYS A 154 -5.61 -12.26 15.61
CA LYS A 154 -4.32 -12.87 15.23
C LYS A 154 -3.97 -12.72 13.76
N SER A 155 -4.90 -12.31 12.91
CA SER A 155 -4.81 -12.49 11.47
C SER A 155 -5.70 -11.46 10.77
N PHE A 156 -5.02 -10.46 10.19
CA PHE A 156 -5.39 -9.70 9.00
C PHE A 156 -6.65 -8.83 9.18
N GLY A 157 -6.45 -7.51 9.27
CA GLY A 157 -7.40 -6.52 9.79
C GLY A 157 -8.89 -6.63 9.43
N GLU A 158 -9.71 -5.90 10.19
CA GLU A 158 -11.16 -5.89 10.02
C GLU A 158 -11.59 -5.40 8.63
N TYR A 159 -12.65 -6.02 8.10
CA TYR A 159 -13.23 -5.67 6.80
C TYR A 159 -14.33 -4.61 6.97
N LEU A 160 -14.27 -3.55 6.18
CA LEU A 160 -15.33 -2.55 6.06
C LEU A 160 -15.68 -2.31 4.59
N SER A 161 -16.92 -1.91 4.33
CA SER A 161 -17.31 -1.31 3.06
C SER A 161 -18.02 0.00 3.34
N PHE A 162 -17.59 1.06 2.66
CA PHE A 162 -18.14 2.40 2.82
C PHE A 162 -17.90 3.23 1.57
N THR A 163 -18.49 4.42 1.53
CA THR A 163 -18.38 5.35 0.40
C THR A 163 -17.41 6.47 0.74
N SER A 164 -16.48 6.77 -0.17
CA SER A 164 -15.59 7.92 -0.07
C SER A 164 -16.35 9.25 -0.13
N LYS A 165 -15.70 10.37 0.25
CA LYS A 165 -16.26 11.73 0.10
C LYS A 165 -16.72 12.04 -1.34
N LYS A 166 -16.15 11.37 -2.33
CA LYS A 166 -16.45 11.54 -3.77
C LYS A 166 -17.59 10.65 -4.27
N GLY A 167 -18.24 9.87 -3.40
CA GLY A 167 -19.36 8.99 -3.78
C GLY A 167 -18.94 7.61 -4.31
N THR A 168 -17.64 7.32 -4.39
CA THR A 168 -17.14 6.01 -4.82
C THR A 168 -17.16 5.02 -3.67
N ALA A 169 -17.80 3.86 -3.85
CA ALA A 169 -17.75 2.77 -2.88
C ALA A 169 -16.36 2.10 -2.88
N LEU A 170 -15.95 1.65 -1.70
CA LEU A 170 -14.68 0.97 -1.51
C LEU A 170 -14.79 -0.16 -0.48
N HIS A 171 -13.88 -1.12 -0.61
CA HIS A 171 -13.72 -2.28 0.25
C HIS A 171 -12.38 -2.17 0.96
N TYR A 172 -12.42 -2.15 2.29
CA TYR A 172 -11.27 -1.91 3.15
C TYR A 172 -10.98 -3.16 3.99
N VAL A 173 -9.69 -3.44 4.18
CA VAL A 173 -9.17 -4.40 5.17
C VAL A 173 -8.02 -3.74 5.92
N GLY A 174 -8.12 -3.69 7.25
CA GLY A 174 -7.07 -3.11 8.07
C GLY A 174 -7.51 -2.83 9.49
N GLN A 175 -6.81 -1.92 10.16
CA GLN A 175 -7.15 -1.52 11.52
C GLN A 175 -8.47 -0.73 11.54
N VAL A 176 -9.32 -1.01 12.53
CA VAL A 176 -10.64 -0.38 12.68
C VAL A 176 -10.81 0.13 14.10
N LYS A 177 -11.40 1.33 14.21
CA LYS A 177 -11.79 1.93 15.50
C LYS A 177 -13.16 2.57 15.33
N ASN A 178 -14.08 2.27 16.25
CA ASN A 178 -15.45 2.80 16.24
C ASN A 178 -16.17 2.57 14.89
N ASN A 179 -16.02 1.38 14.31
CA ASN A 179 -16.59 1.01 13.01
C ASN A 179 -16.13 1.89 11.84
N LYS A 180 -14.93 2.47 11.96
CA LYS A 180 -14.28 3.26 10.91
C LYS A 180 -12.85 2.77 10.69
N ALA A 181 -12.37 2.84 9.45
CA ALA A 181 -10.97 2.63 9.11
C ALA A 181 -10.11 3.61 9.90
N ASN A 182 -9.14 3.08 10.65
CA ASN A 182 -8.28 3.84 11.53
C ASN A 182 -6.96 3.11 11.73
N GLY A 183 -5.83 3.76 11.43
CA GLY A 183 -4.51 3.12 11.41
C GLY A 183 -4.16 2.55 10.03
N ALA A 184 -3.34 1.51 9.99
CA ALA A 184 -2.86 0.94 8.72
C ALA A 184 -3.90 0.03 8.04
N GLY A 185 -4.03 0.14 6.72
CA GLY A 185 -4.87 -0.75 5.94
C GLY A 185 -4.85 -0.51 4.44
N ILE A 186 -5.56 -1.38 3.72
CA ILE A 186 -5.68 -1.36 2.25
C ILE A 186 -7.15 -1.18 1.90
N ALA A 187 -7.43 -0.27 0.95
CA ALA A 187 -8.74 -0.15 0.34
C ALA A 187 -8.66 -0.28 -1.18
N VAL A 188 -9.63 -0.98 -1.74
CA VAL A 188 -9.90 -1.06 -3.17
C VAL A 188 -11.20 -0.33 -3.46
N LEU A 189 -11.18 0.55 -4.44
CA LEU A 189 -12.33 1.30 -4.90
C LEU A 189 -13.00 0.54 -6.05
N GLU A 190 -14.32 0.69 -6.21
CA GLU A 190 -15.05 0.13 -7.36
C GLU A 190 -14.54 0.66 -8.72
N THR A 191 -13.82 1.78 -8.73
CA THR A 191 -13.16 2.30 -9.94
C THR A 191 -11.95 1.47 -10.37
N GLY A 192 -11.52 0.48 -9.59
CA GLY A 192 -10.27 -0.25 -9.76
C GLY A 192 -9.03 0.45 -9.17
N SER A 193 -9.22 1.64 -8.59
CA SER A 193 -8.16 2.32 -7.84
C SER A 193 -7.93 1.67 -6.49
N ARG A 194 -6.73 1.85 -5.92
CA ARG A 194 -6.36 1.28 -4.63
C ARG A 194 -5.58 2.27 -3.78
N TYR A 195 -5.80 2.22 -2.48
CA TYR A 195 -4.98 2.93 -1.50
C TYR A 195 -4.40 1.95 -0.48
N GLU A 196 -3.13 2.16 -0.15
CA GLU A 196 -2.41 1.43 0.89
C GLU A 196 -1.76 2.45 1.81
N GLY A 197 -2.09 2.44 3.10
CA GLY A 197 -1.47 3.37 4.03
C GLY A 197 -2.27 3.60 5.28
N GLU A 198 -2.04 4.76 5.87
CA GLU A 198 -2.67 5.20 7.11
C GLU A 198 -4.08 5.79 6.87
N TRP A 199 -4.95 5.56 7.85
CA TRP A 199 -6.36 5.94 7.85
C TRP A 199 -6.75 6.61 9.16
N LYS A 200 -7.68 7.55 9.08
CA LYS A 200 -8.33 8.16 10.24
C LYS A 200 -9.80 8.43 9.94
N ASP A 201 -10.68 7.75 10.65
CA ASP A 201 -12.13 7.94 10.57
C ASP A 201 -12.68 7.83 9.13
N ASN A 202 -12.27 6.78 8.40
CA ASN A 202 -12.61 6.52 6.98
C ASN A 202 -11.94 7.47 5.96
N LEU A 203 -11.00 8.32 6.39
CA LEU A 203 -10.24 9.20 5.50
C LEU A 203 -8.78 8.77 5.42
N ARG A 204 -8.17 8.95 4.25
CA ARG A 204 -6.72 8.79 4.09
C ARG A 204 -6.00 9.89 4.88
N GLU A 205 -5.04 9.49 5.70
CA GLU A 205 -4.28 10.34 6.63
C GLU A 205 -2.84 9.82 6.68
N GLY A 206 -1.86 10.62 7.10
CA GLY A 206 -0.50 10.12 7.30
C GLY A 206 0.18 9.73 5.99
N ASN A 207 0.99 8.68 5.97
CA ASN A 207 1.66 8.24 4.75
C ASN A 207 0.91 7.12 4.05
N GLY A 208 0.92 7.15 2.72
CA GLY A 208 0.35 6.09 1.91
C GLY A 208 0.69 6.18 0.44
N THR A 209 0.32 5.12 -0.26
CA THR A 209 0.42 5.01 -1.70
C THR A 209 -0.97 4.85 -2.30
N PHE A 210 -1.28 5.69 -3.28
CA PHE A 210 -2.50 5.57 -4.06
C PHE A 210 -2.15 5.16 -5.48
N TYR A 211 -2.81 4.12 -5.97
CA TYR A 211 -2.69 3.58 -7.32
C TYR A 211 -3.99 3.87 -8.06
N TRP A 212 -3.89 4.59 -9.16
CA TRP A 212 -5.02 4.83 -10.04
C TRP A 212 -5.17 3.67 -11.03
N ALA A 213 -6.39 3.50 -11.55
CA ALA A 213 -6.69 2.41 -12.48
C ALA A 213 -6.02 2.59 -13.86
N ASP A 214 -5.63 3.82 -14.20
CA ASP A 214 -4.89 4.19 -15.40
C ASP A 214 -3.36 3.96 -15.29
N GLY A 215 -2.89 3.48 -14.13
CA GLY A 215 -1.49 3.21 -13.86
C GLY A 215 -0.71 4.39 -13.30
N GLU A 216 -1.34 5.56 -13.09
CA GLU A 216 -0.74 6.62 -12.29
C GLU A 216 -0.62 6.16 -10.83
N TYR A 217 0.37 6.68 -10.10
CA TYR A 217 0.47 6.43 -8.66
C TYR A 217 1.15 7.56 -7.90
N TYR A 218 0.84 7.66 -6.61
CA TYR A 218 1.34 8.70 -5.72
C TYR A 218 1.80 8.06 -4.42
N ILE A 219 3.00 8.39 -4.00
CA ILE A 219 3.59 7.97 -2.73
C ILE A 219 3.84 9.24 -1.93
N GLY A 220 3.24 9.37 -0.76
CA GLY A 220 3.49 10.52 0.10
C GLY A 220 2.45 10.71 1.17
N SER A 221 2.43 11.92 1.71
CA SER A 221 1.57 12.25 2.83
C SER A 221 0.16 12.67 2.39
N TYR A 222 -0.81 12.36 3.25
CA TYR A 222 -2.23 12.62 3.14
C TYR A 222 -2.75 13.31 4.39
N LYS A 223 -3.75 14.16 4.19
CA LYS A 223 -4.52 14.80 5.27
C LYS A 223 -5.96 14.97 4.82
N ASP A 224 -6.90 14.52 5.64
CA ASP A 224 -8.34 14.67 5.41
C ASP A 224 -8.79 14.18 4.02
N ASP A 225 -8.18 13.08 3.53
CA ASP A 225 -8.41 12.46 2.21
C ASP A 225 -7.77 13.15 0.99
N MET A 226 -6.92 14.16 1.22
CA MET A 226 -6.19 14.91 0.19
C MET A 226 -4.69 14.76 0.32
N ARG A 227 -3.95 14.77 -0.80
CA ARG A 227 -2.48 14.83 -0.79
C ARG A 227 -2.04 16.13 -0.12
N ASN A 228 -1.15 16.00 0.87
CA ASN A 228 -0.71 17.12 1.70
C ASN A 228 0.66 16.82 2.29
N GLY A 229 1.60 17.77 2.26
CA GLY A 229 2.98 17.55 2.71
C GLY A 229 3.90 17.13 1.57
N GLU A 230 4.87 16.26 1.84
CA GLU A 230 5.81 15.78 0.81
C GLU A 230 5.26 14.55 0.09
N GLY A 231 5.50 14.47 -1.22
CA GLY A 231 5.10 13.31 -1.99
C GLY A 231 5.66 13.28 -3.41
N THR A 232 5.63 12.10 -4.00
CA THR A 232 6.01 11.88 -5.39
C THR A 232 4.85 11.31 -6.18
N TYR A 233 4.49 11.98 -7.27
CA TYR A 233 3.51 11.52 -8.25
C TYR A 233 4.23 10.97 -9.46
N PHE A 234 3.72 9.87 -10.00
CA PHE A 234 4.28 9.16 -11.12
C PHE A 234 3.22 8.96 -12.19
N TRP A 235 3.59 9.25 -13.43
CA TRP A 235 2.76 9.01 -14.61
C TRP A 235 3.25 7.78 -15.37
N PRO A 236 2.36 7.03 -16.05
CA PRO A 236 2.72 5.86 -16.86
C PRO A 236 3.74 6.14 -17.95
N ASN A 237 3.81 7.39 -18.43
CA ASN A 237 4.74 7.83 -19.47
C ASN A 237 6.18 8.06 -18.97
N GLY A 238 6.46 7.82 -17.68
CA GLY A 238 7.76 8.02 -17.05
C GLY A 238 7.96 9.40 -16.43
N GLU A 239 7.00 10.31 -16.56
CA GLU A 239 7.05 11.59 -15.86
C GLU A 239 6.90 11.38 -14.36
N LYS A 240 7.52 12.26 -13.57
CA LYS A 240 7.31 12.28 -12.12
C LYS A 240 7.48 13.67 -11.54
N TYR A 241 6.70 13.96 -10.51
CA TYR A 241 6.80 15.18 -9.73
C TYR A 241 7.13 14.78 -8.30
N LYS A 242 8.22 15.29 -7.75
CA LYS A 242 8.60 15.11 -6.34
C LYS A 242 8.61 16.48 -5.67
N GLY A 243 7.84 16.64 -4.60
CA GLY A 243 7.87 17.88 -3.81
C GLY A 243 6.66 18.06 -2.94
N GLN A 244 6.39 19.32 -2.62
CA GLN A 244 5.33 19.72 -1.70
C GLN A 244 3.95 19.72 -2.35
N TRP A 245 2.97 19.30 -1.57
CA TRP A 245 1.55 19.17 -1.90
C TRP A 245 0.69 19.86 -0.85
N LYS A 246 -0.39 20.49 -1.30
CA LYS A 246 -1.41 21.08 -0.44
C LYS A 246 -2.77 20.94 -1.09
N ASN A 247 -3.70 20.26 -0.40
CA ASN A 247 -5.08 20.05 -0.84
C ASN A 247 -5.14 19.52 -2.29
N ASP A 248 -4.44 18.42 -2.55
CA ASP A 248 -4.34 17.75 -3.85
C ASP A 248 -3.63 18.52 -4.97
N LYS A 249 -3.01 19.66 -4.68
CA LYS A 249 -2.27 20.46 -5.67
C LYS A 249 -0.78 20.52 -5.33
N ARG A 250 0.06 20.57 -6.36
CA ARG A 250 1.48 20.90 -6.22
C ARG A 250 1.61 22.30 -5.66
N ASN A 251 2.25 22.44 -4.50
CA ASN A 251 2.32 23.69 -3.76
C ASN A 251 3.56 23.72 -2.87
N GLY A 252 4.49 24.62 -3.14
CA GLY A 252 5.79 24.72 -2.49
C GLY A 252 6.94 24.29 -3.40
N LYS A 253 8.07 23.88 -2.82
CA LYS A 253 9.24 23.41 -3.57
C LYS A 253 8.96 22.07 -4.23
N GLY A 254 9.39 21.90 -5.47
CA GLY A 254 9.25 20.64 -6.18
C GLY A 254 10.08 20.54 -7.45
N ILE A 255 10.30 19.29 -7.87
CA ILE A 255 11.07 18.90 -9.04
C ILE A 255 10.17 18.07 -9.94
N PHE A 256 9.99 18.50 -11.19
CA PHE A 256 9.26 17.80 -12.22
C PHE A 256 10.23 17.25 -13.26
N HIS A 257 10.23 15.93 -13.40
CA HIS A 257 10.94 15.20 -14.44
C HIS A 257 9.95 14.93 -15.58
N LYS A 258 10.25 15.48 -16.75
CA LYS A 258 9.44 15.30 -17.95
C LYS A 258 9.82 14.04 -18.72
N LYS A 259 8.95 13.65 -19.64
CA LYS A 259 9.14 12.50 -20.52
C LYS A 259 10.39 12.62 -21.40
N ASP A 260 10.75 13.85 -21.79
CA ASP A 260 11.93 14.16 -22.61
C ASP A 260 13.25 14.15 -21.81
N GLY A 261 13.20 13.81 -20.52
CA GLY A 261 14.35 13.83 -19.61
C GLY A 261 14.69 15.21 -19.06
N SER A 262 14.01 16.27 -19.50
CA SER A 262 14.20 17.60 -18.92
C SER A 262 13.68 17.65 -17.48
N VAL A 263 14.40 18.40 -16.64
CA VAL A 263 14.08 18.56 -15.22
C VAL A 263 13.80 20.02 -14.95
N ILE A 264 12.64 20.28 -14.34
CA ILE A 264 12.23 21.61 -13.88
C ILE A 264 12.13 21.56 -12.37
N SER A 265 12.99 22.30 -11.67
CA SER A 265 12.86 22.52 -10.24
C SER A 265 12.42 23.96 -9.96
N GLY A 266 11.71 24.17 -8.86
CA GLY A 266 11.25 25.50 -8.48
C GLY A 266 10.12 25.51 -7.47
N ILE A 267 9.49 26.68 -7.33
CA ILE A 267 8.32 26.91 -6.48
C ILE A 267 7.05 26.74 -7.30
N TRP A 268 6.16 25.88 -6.83
CA TRP A 268 4.87 25.57 -7.40
C TRP A 268 3.75 26.20 -6.57
N GLU A 269 2.72 26.70 -7.22
CA GLU A 269 1.53 27.19 -6.55
C GLU A 269 0.29 26.78 -7.35
N ASN A 270 -0.59 25.99 -6.72
CA ASN A 270 -1.84 25.52 -7.32
C ASN A 270 -1.61 24.87 -8.70
N ASP A 271 -0.65 23.94 -8.76
CA ASP A 271 -0.25 23.21 -9.96
C ASP A 271 0.48 24.01 -11.05
N LYS A 272 0.84 25.27 -10.77
CA LYS A 272 1.59 26.11 -11.70
C LYS A 272 2.97 26.42 -11.16
N LEU A 273 4.00 26.29 -12.00
CA LEU A 273 5.34 26.77 -11.68
C LEU A 273 5.32 28.30 -11.59
N LYS A 274 5.75 28.85 -10.44
CA LYS A 274 5.82 30.29 -10.19
C LYS A 274 7.24 30.83 -10.33
N GLU A 275 8.20 30.09 -9.82
CA GLU A 275 9.61 30.46 -9.90
C GLU A 275 10.40 29.21 -10.25
N ALA A 276 11.15 29.22 -11.35
CA ALA A 276 12.06 28.15 -11.70
C ALA A 276 13.41 28.40 -11.03
N ASP A 277 14.00 27.36 -10.44
CA ASP A 277 15.38 27.46 -9.99
C ASP A 277 16.28 27.68 -11.21
N LYS A 278 17.19 28.65 -11.10
CA LYS A 278 18.25 28.80 -12.10
C LYS A 278 19.17 27.59 -11.93
N LEU A 279 18.98 26.57 -12.75
CA LEU A 279 19.96 25.49 -12.90
C LEU A 279 21.31 26.15 -13.18
N ASN A 280 22.21 26.08 -12.20
CA ASN A 280 23.61 26.44 -12.38
C ASN A 280 24.16 25.51 -13.47
N LYS A 281 24.13 25.98 -14.72
CA LYS A 281 25.03 25.50 -15.76
C LYS A 281 26.44 25.87 -15.30
N LYS A 282 27.07 24.97 -14.54
CA LYS A 282 28.51 24.92 -14.37
C LYS A 282 29.06 23.86 -15.31
#